data_AF-A0A660W6L5-F1
#
_entry.id   AF-A0A660W6L5-F1
#
_cell.length_a   1.000
_cell.length_b   1.000
_cell.length_c   1.000
_cell.angle_alpha   90.00
_cell.angle_beta   90.00
_cell.angle_gamma   90.00
#
_symmetry.space_group_name_H-M   'P 1'
#
loop_
_entity.id
_entity.type
_entity.pdbx_description
1 polymer ?
#
loop_
_entity_poly.entity_id
_entity_poly.type
_entity_poly.pdbx_seq_one_letter_code
_entity_poly.pdbx_strand_id
1 'polypeptide(L)'
;MKRVLASCFGLGRLPVAPGTWGSLPSVVVFVLMRHFGASVISVSIVMAALVLAGSIVCIKCASASIAAIGKADPGEIVADEFAGQALTFLPIGVVAVGQIWAVALLGFLLFRFFDIVKPWPIRKLEKLPGGWGVLLDDLLAGIYAAVALLLCRHYGAAEYLGKLGLSEPMMLLPATVLGTIQGLTEFLPVSSSGHLIMFEKMFGFKPEATGMLLFDLTIHVGTVAAVLLVLRKSIRAWFENLLKFRQYGDNPIQIYKKSPSVHFLTLAIAANVVTMVIGLMFRDYFESVRSSLSILAVMWIVTGTLLLITDYRKRTRMGLRQFGVPAAIVIGLAQAVAIMPGISRSGATICAAILLGLHRRWAVEFSMLIGASAILGAAAIEFAENYGKVGLGQMPILAFPAGAIISCIVGILALKLLIKTSRNAKLKFFAFYCYALACLVAIYLLR
;
A
#
# COMPACT_ATOMS: atom_id res chain seq x y z
N MET A 1 30.37 -18.33 -10.76
CA MET A 1 30.41 -16.94 -11.27
C MET A 1 29.37 -16.67 -12.36
N LYS A 2 29.36 -17.41 -13.49
CA LYS A 2 28.40 -17.20 -14.60
C LYS A 2 26.92 -17.21 -14.18
N ARG A 3 26.47 -18.18 -13.36
CA ARG A 3 25.10 -18.23 -12.80
C ARG A 3 24.74 -17.10 -11.83
N VAL A 4 25.73 -16.38 -11.30
CA VAL A 4 25.50 -15.21 -10.42
C VAL A 4 25.33 -13.95 -11.27
N LEU A 5 26.09 -13.86 -12.36
CA LEU A 5 25.96 -12.77 -13.33
C LEU A 5 24.64 -12.88 -14.10
N ALA A 6 24.28 -14.09 -14.57
CA ALA A 6 23.02 -14.35 -15.24
C ALA A 6 21.80 -14.00 -14.38
N SER A 7 21.91 -14.13 -13.06
CA SER A 7 20.83 -13.81 -12.12
C SER A 7 20.87 -12.37 -11.59
N CYS A 8 21.63 -11.48 -12.23
CA CYS A 8 21.90 -10.12 -11.77
C CYS A 8 22.26 -10.06 -10.27
N PHE A 9 23.34 -10.75 -9.89
CA PHE A 9 23.87 -10.82 -8.53
C PHE A 9 22.90 -11.42 -7.51
N GLY A 10 22.01 -12.32 -7.95
CA GLY A 10 21.12 -13.09 -7.08
C GLY A 10 19.65 -12.64 -7.08
N LEU A 11 19.30 -11.58 -7.82
CA LEU A 11 17.92 -11.12 -7.99
C LEU A 11 17.02 -12.19 -8.61
N GLY A 12 17.52 -12.94 -9.59
CA GLY A 12 16.80 -14.05 -10.21
C GLY A 12 16.53 -15.24 -9.27
N ARG A 13 17.11 -15.27 -8.06
CA ARG A 13 16.90 -16.35 -7.08
C ARG A 13 15.87 -16.02 -6.01
N LEU A 14 15.22 -14.86 -6.10
CA LEU A 14 14.20 -14.46 -5.15
C LEU A 14 12.92 -15.31 -5.32
N PRO A 15 12.26 -15.72 -4.22
CA PRO A 15 11.26 -16.79 -4.22
C PRO A 15 9.92 -16.44 -4.88
N VAL A 16 9.76 -15.24 -5.46
CA VAL A 16 8.52 -14.78 -6.12
C VAL A 16 8.86 -13.81 -7.25
N ALA A 17 8.36 -14.10 -8.46
CA ALA A 17 8.47 -13.27 -9.65
C ALA A 17 9.90 -12.76 -9.95
N PRO A 18 10.88 -13.65 -10.15
CA PRO A 18 12.29 -13.28 -10.32
C PRO A 18 12.55 -12.27 -11.44
N GLY A 19 11.88 -12.37 -12.59
CA GLY A 19 11.99 -11.37 -13.67
C GLY A 19 11.50 -9.95 -13.30
N THR A 20 10.59 -9.85 -12.32
CA THR A 20 10.20 -8.54 -11.75
C THR A 20 11.35 -7.92 -10.95
N TRP A 21 12.11 -8.75 -10.22
CA TRP A 21 13.31 -8.30 -9.53
C TRP A 21 14.46 -7.99 -10.49
N GLY A 22 14.56 -8.71 -11.60
CA GLY A 22 15.53 -8.46 -12.67
C GLY A 22 15.37 -7.14 -13.41
N SER A 23 14.14 -6.71 -13.62
CA SER A 23 13.80 -5.48 -14.34
C SER A 23 13.93 -4.22 -13.49
N LEU A 24 13.67 -4.30 -12.17
CA LEU A 24 13.71 -3.15 -11.26
C LEU A 24 15.02 -2.31 -11.28
N PRO A 25 16.23 -2.90 -11.33
CA PRO A 25 17.48 -2.13 -11.33
C PRO A 25 17.55 -1.08 -12.46
N SER A 26 17.12 -1.42 -13.68
CA SER A 26 17.12 -0.48 -14.82
C SER A 26 16.16 0.69 -14.59
N VAL A 27 15.01 0.44 -13.96
CA VAL A 27 14.06 1.48 -13.54
C VAL A 27 14.68 2.39 -12.49
N VAL A 28 15.34 1.82 -11.48
CA VAL A 28 16.00 2.57 -10.40
C VAL A 28 17.09 3.48 -10.96
N VAL A 29 17.95 2.96 -11.85
CA VAL A 29 19.01 3.78 -12.49
C VAL A 29 18.39 4.92 -13.30
N PHE A 30 17.36 4.65 -14.11
CA PHE A 30 16.66 5.68 -14.87
C PHE A 30 16.08 6.79 -13.98
N VAL A 31 15.34 6.40 -12.94
CA VAL A 31 14.72 7.32 -11.99
C VAL A 31 15.78 8.16 -11.30
N LEU A 32 16.83 7.53 -10.73
CA LEU A 32 17.90 8.25 -10.02
C LEU A 32 18.57 9.26 -10.93
N MET A 33 18.97 8.87 -12.14
CA MET A 33 19.63 9.77 -13.08
C MET A 33 18.75 10.97 -13.43
N ARG A 34 17.47 10.76 -13.77
CA ARG A 34 16.57 11.86 -14.11
C ARG A 34 16.23 12.73 -12.90
N HIS A 35 16.12 12.12 -11.71
CA HIS A 35 15.84 12.80 -10.46
C HIS A 35 17.01 13.70 -10.00
N PHE A 36 18.25 13.31 -10.28
CA PHE A 36 19.45 14.13 -10.06
C PHE A 36 19.77 15.06 -11.24
N GLY A 37 18.82 15.26 -12.16
CA GLY A 37 18.97 16.22 -13.26
C GLY A 37 19.98 15.81 -14.34
N ALA A 38 20.38 14.55 -14.42
CA ALA A 38 21.29 14.08 -15.47
C ALA A 38 20.70 14.37 -16.85
N SER A 39 21.53 14.84 -17.78
CA SER A 39 21.05 15.20 -19.12
C SER A 39 20.39 14.02 -19.83
N VAL A 40 19.47 14.33 -20.74
CA VAL A 40 18.83 13.37 -21.65
C VAL A 40 19.84 12.42 -22.29
N ILE A 41 20.92 13.01 -22.80
CA ILE A 41 21.99 12.31 -23.50
C ILE A 41 22.72 11.37 -22.55
N SER A 42 23.05 11.83 -21.34
CA SER A 42 23.69 11.02 -20.30
C SER A 42 22.83 9.81 -19.94
N VAL A 43 21.53 9.99 -19.77
CA VAL A 43 20.58 8.91 -19.45
C VAL A 43 20.52 7.90 -20.59
N SER A 44 20.40 8.35 -21.84
CA SER A 44 20.38 7.46 -23.01
C SER A 44 21.69 6.68 -23.18
N ILE A 45 22.85 7.31 -22.92
CA ILE A 45 24.15 6.63 -22.92
C ILE A 45 24.20 5.54 -21.85
N VAL A 46 23.77 5.84 -20.62
CA VAL A 46 23.78 4.85 -19.54
C VAL A 46 22.80 3.73 -19.83
N MET A 47 21.58 4.02 -20.30
CA MET A 47 20.62 2.98 -20.69
C MET A 47 21.17 2.11 -21.81
N ALA A 48 21.86 2.68 -22.80
CA ALA A 48 22.51 1.92 -23.88
C ALA A 48 23.60 0.99 -23.32
N ALA A 49 24.42 1.50 -22.39
CA ALA A 49 25.43 0.71 -21.72
C ALA A 49 24.82 -0.44 -20.90
N LEU A 50 23.69 -0.22 -20.22
CA LEU A 50 22.97 -1.26 -19.48
C LEU A 50 22.38 -2.33 -20.42
N VAL A 51 21.78 -1.93 -21.55
CA VAL A 51 21.30 -2.86 -22.59
C VAL A 51 22.44 -3.74 -23.07
N LEU A 52 23.59 -3.15 -23.42
CA LEU A 52 24.76 -3.89 -23.89
C LEU A 52 25.31 -4.82 -22.81
N ALA A 53 25.45 -4.33 -21.58
CA ALA A 53 25.95 -5.13 -20.46
C ALA A 53 25.05 -6.33 -20.16
N GLY A 54 23.73 -6.11 -20.04
CA GLY A 54 22.74 -7.17 -19.82
C GLY A 54 22.71 -8.18 -20.97
N SER A 55 22.77 -7.70 -22.22
CA SER A 55 22.81 -8.55 -23.41
C SER A 55 24.05 -9.44 -23.46
N ILE A 56 25.24 -8.88 -23.19
CA ILE A 56 26.50 -9.63 -23.16
C ILE A 56 26.47 -10.68 -22.04
N VAL A 57 25.97 -10.30 -20.86
CA VAL A 57 25.85 -11.23 -19.72
C VAL A 57 24.87 -12.35 -20.06
N CYS A 58 23.71 -12.04 -20.61
CA CYS A 58 22.71 -13.03 -21.01
C CYS A 58 23.29 -14.02 -22.03
N ILE A 59 23.83 -13.57 -23.15
CA ILE A 59 24.39 -14.45 -24.20
C ILE A 59 25.53 -15.34 -23.65
N LYS A 60 26.45 -14.77 -22.86
CA LYS A 60 27.64 -15.51 -22.38
C LYS A 60 27.39 -16.39 -21.16
N CYS A 61 26.37 -16.09 -20.36
CA CYS A 61 26.16 -16.73 -19.06
C CYS A 61 24.86 -17.54 -18.97
N ALA A 62 23.85 -17.29 -19.83
CA ALA A 62 22.58 -18.01 -19.80
C ALA A 62 22.77 -19.52 -19.98
N SER A 63 23.66 -19.94 -20.89
CA SER A 63 23.96 -21.36 -21.14
C SER A 63 24.44 -22.10 -19.88
N ALA A 64 25.09 -21.41 -18.95
CA ALA A 64 25.55 -22.00 -17.69
C ALA A 64 24.40 -22.23 -16.68
N SER A 65 23.36 -21.39 -16.73
CA SER A 65 22.14 -21.57 -15.93
C SER A 65 21.19 -22.60 -16.56
N ILE A 66 21.05 -22.58 -17.88
CA ILE A 66 20.29 -23.58 -18.66
C ILE A 66 20.85 -24.98 -18.41
N ALA A 67 22.17 -25.17 -18.54
CA ALA A 67 22.81 -26.47 -18.32
C ALA A 67 22.69 -26.97 -16.87
N ALA A 68 22.65 -26.07 -15.89
CA ALA A 68 22.57 -26.44 -14.47
C ALA A 68 21.16 -26.79 -14.00
N ILE A 69 20.12 -26.25 -14.65
CA ILE A 69 18.71 -26.44 -14.26
C ILE A 69 17.99 -27.42 -15.19
N GLY A 70 18.51 -27.65 -16.40
CA GLY A 70 17.91 -28.55 -17.38
C GLY A 70 16.61 -28.00 -18.00
N LYS A 71 16.37 -26.69 -17.89
CA LYS A 71 15.25 -25.99 -18.52
C LYS A 71 15.76 -25.02 -19.58
N ALA A 72 15.07 -24.96 -20.72
CA ALA A 72 15.42 -24.08 -21.83
C ALA A 72 15.37 -22.59 -21.43
N ASP A 73 14.45 -22.24 -20.52
CA ASP A 73 14.31 -20.91 -19.93
C ASP A 73 14.12 -21.03 -18.41
N PRO A 74 15.21 -21.01 -17.63
CA PRO A 74 15.15 -20.97 -16.19
C PRO A 74 14.92 -19.53 -15.72
N GLY A 75 13.82 -19.28 -15.00
CA GLY A 75 13.53 -17.97 -14.42
C GLY A 75 14.53 -17.44 -13.37
N GLU A 76 15.71 -18.08 -13.19
CA GLU A 76 16.83 -17.48 -12.48
C GLU A 76 17.69 -16.57 -13.35
N ILE A 77 17.61 -16.71 -14.67
CA ILE A 77 18.25 -15.82 -15.63
C ILE A 77 17.37 -14.57 -15.64
N VAL A 78 17.96 -13.45 -15.27
CA VAL A 78 17.25 -12.17 -15.25
C VAL A 78 18.00 -11.01 -15.92
N ALA A 79 19.05 -11.34 -16.66
CA ALA A 79 19.93 -10.38 -17.33
C ALA A 79 19.30 -9.83 -18.63
N ASP A 80 18.45 -10.65 -19.23
CA ASP A 80 17.47 -10.41 -20.28
C ASP A 80 16.43 -9.38 -19.83
N GLU A 81 15.71 -9.58 -18.72
CA GLU A 81 14.73 -8.60 -18.23
C GLU A 81 15.40 -7.27 -17.86
N PHE A 82 16.61 -7.33 -17.30
CA PHE A 82 17.41 -6.15 -17.03
C PHE A 82 17.70 -5.35 -18.31
N ALA A 83 18.11 -6.03 -19.38
CA ALA A 83 18.42 -5.42 -20.67
C ALA A 83 17.16 -4.90 -21.37
N GLY A 84 16.08 -5.67 -21.42
CA GLY A 84 14.80 -5.29 -22.01
C GLY A 84 14.18 -4.06 -21.32
N GLN A 85 14.24 -4.02 -19.99
CA GLN A 85 13.77 -2.86 -19.23
C GLN A 85 14.64 -1.61 -19.46
N ALA A 86 15.96 -1.75 -19.57
CA ALA A 86 16.83 -0.62 -19.91
C ALA A 86 16.53 -0.09 -21.33
N LEU A 87 16.24 -0.99 -22.28
CA LEU A 87 15.89 -0.63 -23.65
C LEU A 87 14.58 0.17 -23.71
N THR A 88 13.63 -0.13 -22.82
CA THR A 88 12.36 0.60 -22.70
C THR A 88 12.58 2.10 -22.48
N PHE A 89 13.61 2.48 -21.71
CA PHE A 89 13.90 3.87 -21.37
C PHE A 89 14.89 4.56 -22.32
N LEU A 90 15.55 3.81 -23.20
CA LEU A 90 16.57 4.30 -24.12
C LEU A 90 16.10 5.47 -25.01
N PRO A 91 14.94 5.41 -25.70
CA PRO A 91 14.45 6.53 -26.52
C PRO A 91 13.74 7.61 -25.71
N ILE A 92 13.57 7.41 -24.40
CA ILE A 92 12.75 8.24 -23.51
C ILE A 92 13.59 9.22 -22.68
N GLY A 93 14.92 9.18 -22.83
CA GLY A 93 15.81 10.19 -22.23
C GLY A 93 15.34 11.63 -22.47
N VAL A 94 14.57 11.89 -23.54
CA VAL A 94 14.05 13.19 -23.98
C VAL A 94 12.77 13.68 -23.24
N VAL A 95 12.45 13.16 -22.06
CA VAL A 95 11.26 13.55 -21.26
C VAL A 95 11.58 14.68 -20.28
N ALA A 96 10.69 15.68 -20.18
CA ALA A 96 10.77 16.77 -19.20
C ALA A 96 10.73 16.25 -17.75
N VAL A 97 11.47 16.92 -16.86
CA VAL A 97 11.74 16.50 -15.46
C VAL A 97 10.47 16.28 -14.61
N GLY A 98 9.31 16.83 -15.01
CA GLY A 98 8.06 16.77 -14.25
C GLY A 98 7.30 15.43 -14.23
N GLN A 99 7.64 14.44 -15.08
CA GLN A 99 6.85 13.19 -15.20
C GLN A 99 7.66 11.90 -14.98
N ILE A 100 8.85 12.01 -14.36
CA ILE A 100 9.82 10.90 -14.23
C ILE A 100 9.19 9.62 -13.67
N TRP A 101 8.43 9.74 -12.59
CA TRP A 101 7.83 8.59 -11.90
C TRP A 101 6.70 7.93 -12.71
N ALA A 102 5.87 8.72 -13.38
CA ALA A 102 4.82 8.20 -14.24
C ALA A 102 5.41 7.43 -15.43
N VAL A 103 6.47 7.97 -16.05
CA VAL A 103 7.19 7.31 -17.13
C VAL A 103 7.91 6.04 -16.65
N ALA A 104 8.55 6.10 -15.48
CA ALA A 104 9.22 4.94 -14.90
C ALA A 104 8.24 3.80 -14.56
N LEU A 105 7.11 4.13 -13.92
CA LEU A 105 6.08 3.16 -13.58
C LEU A 105 5.39 2.60 -14.82
N LEU A 106 4.95 3.46 -15.74
CA LEU A 106 4.28 3.02 -16.97
C LEU A 106 5.23 2.18 -17.83
N GLY A 107 6.50 2.57 -17.93
CA GLY A 107 7.48 1.80 -18.68
C GLY A 107 7.85 0.47 -18.04
N PHE A 108 7.88 0.41 -16.72
CA PHE A 108 8.00 -0.86 -16.00
C PHE A 108 6.80 -1.78 -16.28
N LEU A 109 5.58 -1.26 -16.13
CA LEU A 109 4.36 -2.04 -16.33
C LEU A 109 4.18 -2.50 -17.78
N LEU A 110 4.44 -1.63 -18.76
CA LEU A 110 4.36 -1.97 -20.19
C LEU A 110 5.40 -3.02 -20.56
N PHE A 111 6.63 -2.88 -20.07
CA PHE A 111 7.67 -3.89 -20.28
C PHE A 111 7.24 -5.25 -19.72
N ARG A 112 6.86 -5.31 -18.44
CA ARG A 112 6.40 -6.56 -17.81
C ARG A 112 5.18 -7.14 -18.52
N PHE A 113 4.26 -6.31 -18.98
CA PHE A 113 3.10 -6.77 -19.74
C PHE A 113 3.53 -7.45 -21.05
N PHE A 114 4.40 -6.81 -21.85
CA PHE A 114 4.84 -7.39 -23.13
C PHE A 114 5.75 -8.61 -22.96
N ASP A 115 6.59 -8.63 -21.93
CA ASP A 115 7.41 -9.78 -21.56
C ASP A 115 6.54 -10.97 -21.12
N ILE A 116 5.50 -10.75 -20.32
CA ILE A 116 4.63 -11.85 -19.86
C ILE A 116 3.70 -12.34 -20.97
N VAL A 117 3.12 -11.43 -21.76
CA VAL A 117 2.12 -11.76 -22.79
C VAL A 117 2.77 -12.30 -24.05
N LYS A 118 4.00 -11.86 -24.37
CA LYS A 118 4.77 -12.21 -25.58
C LYS A 118 3.92 -12.14 -26.87
N PRO A 119 3.32 -10.99 -27.21
CA PRO A 119 2.57 -10.83 -28.45
C PRO A 119 3.45 -11.11 -29.68
N TRP A 120 2.82 -11.39 -30.82
CA TRP A 120 3.56 -11.60 -32.07
C TRP A 120 4.42 -10.36 -32.43
N PRO A 121 5.69 -10.52 -32.86
CA PRO A 121 6.45 -11.76 -33.06
C PRO A 121 7.38 -12.14 -31.89
N ILE A 122 7.24 -11.56 -30.69
CA ILE A 122 8.07 -11.84 -29.49
C ILE A 122 8.19 -13.34 -29.24
N ARG A 123 7.05 -14.03 -29.19
CA ARG A 123 7.00 -15.49 -28.97
C ARG A 123 7.72 -16.34 -30.04
N LYS A 124 7.98 -15.80 -31.23
CA LYS A 124 8.75 -16.53 -32.25
C LYS A 124 10.25 -16.53 -31.95
N LEU A 125 10.74 -15.55 -31.19
CA LEU A 125 12.15 -15.39 -30.87
C LEU A 125 12.64 -16.44 -29.86
N GLU A 126 11.76 -16.95 -29.00
CA GLU A 126 12.04 -18.06 -28.08
C GLU A 126 12.54 -19.34 -28.78
N LYS A 127 12.30 -19.48 -30.09
CA LYS A 127 12.77 -20.63 -30.89
C LYS A 127 14.26 -20.57 -31.23
N LEU A 128 14.92 -19.44 -30.97
CA LEU A 128 16.35 -19.28 -31.23
C LEU A 128 17.18 -20.00 -30.15
N PRO A 129 18.33 -20.59 -30.53
CA PRO A 129 19.09 -21.43 -29.62
C PRO A 129 19.85 -20.64 -28.54
N GLY A 130 19.87 -21.18 -27.32
CA GLY A 130 20.69 -20.68 -26.21
C GLY A 130 20.25 -19.32 -25.69
N GLY A 131 21.20 -18.52 -25.22
CA GLY A 131 20.92 -17.19 -24.64
C GLY A 131 20.37 -16.17 -25.63
N TRP A 132 20.33 -16.48 -26.93
CA TRP A 132 19.73 -15.59 -27.94
C TRP A 132 18.22 -15.60 -27.92
N GLY A 133 17.59 -16.77 -27.70
CA GLY A 133 16.14 -16.88 -27.67
C GLY A 133 15.51 -16.17 -26.47
N VAL A 134 16.21 -16.23 -25.33
CA VAL A 134 15.85 -15.61 -24.03
C VAL A 134 16.18 -14.11 -23.98
N LEU A 135 17.17 -13.64 -24.76
CA LEU A 135 17.49 -12.22 -24.80
C LEU A 135 16.57 -11.47 -25.77
N LEU A 136 16.33 -12.04 -26.95
CA LEU A 136 15.72 -11.31 -28.06
C LEU A 136 14.21 -11.07 -27.85
N ASP A 137 13.51 -11.96 -27.17
CA ASP A 137 12.12 -11.76 -26.78
C ASP A 137 11.98 -10.60 -25.76
N ASP A 138 12.82 -10.54 -24.72
CA ASP A 138 12.86 -9.43 -23.76
C ASP A 138 13.30 -8.10 -24.37
N LEU A 139 14.29 -8.11 -25.27
CA LEU A 139 14.65 -6.90 -26.01
C LEU A 139 13.48 -6.43 -26.90
N LEU A 140 12.78 -7.34 -27.58
CA LEU A 140 11.63 -6.95 -28.39
C LEU A 140 10.44 -6.48 -27.54
N ALA A 141 10.23 -7.05 -26.35
CA ALA A 141 9.30 -6.54 -25.36
C ALA A 141 9.68 -5.13 -24.89
N GLY A 142 10.98 -4.86 -24.71
CA GLY A 142 11.52 -3.53 -24.43
C GLY A 142 11.26 -2.52 -25.54
N ILE A 143 11.40 -2.93 -26.81
CA ILE A 143 11.05 -2.11 -27.98
C ILE A 143 9.54 -1.82 -28.00
N TYR A 144 8.71 -2.83 -27.75
CA TYR A 144 7.25 -2.67 -27.73
C TYR A 144 6.81 -1.69 -26.63
N ALA A 145 7.39 -1.82 -25.44
CA ALA A 145 7.16 -0.90 -24.33
C ALA A 145 7.65 0.52 -24.66
N ALA A 146 8.83 0.66 -25.26
CA ALA A 146 9.36 1.95 -25.71
C ALA A 146 8.45 2.61 -26.75
N VAL A 147 8.01 1.87 -27.77
CA VAL A 147 7.09 2.37 -28.80
C VAL A 147 5.77 2.76 -28.17
N ALA A 148 5.19 1.93 -27.30
CA ALA A 148 3.95 2.26 -26.59
C ALA A 148 4.10 3.55 -25.76
N LEU A 149 5.21 3.72 -25.04
CA LEU A 149 5.50 4.95 -24.29
C LEU A 149 5.68 6.17 -25.20
N LEU A 150 6.36 6.01 -26.33
CA LEU A 150 6.54 7.08 -27.31
C LEU A 150 5.23 7.46 -27.98
N LEU A 151 4.34 6.51 -28.27
CA LEU A 151 3.00 6.76 -28.78
C LEU A 151 2.14 7.44 -27.71
N CYS A 152 2.19 6.97 -26.47
CA CYS A 152 1.59 7.65 -25.33
C CYS A 152 2.11 9.08 -25.18
N ARG A 153 3.36 9.38 -25.56
CA ARG A 153 3.86 10.75 -25.58
C ARG A 153 3.44 11.54 -26.82
N HIS A 154 3.54 10.95 -28.01
CA HIS A 154 3.35 11.62 -29.29
C HIS A 154 1.89 12.01 -29.52
N TYR A 155 0.96 11.11 -29.18
CA TYR A 155 -0.47 11.42 -29.11
C TYR A 155 -0.83 12.16 -27.83
N GLY A 156 0.19 12.61 -27.10
CA GLY A 156 0.07 13.42 -25.92
C GLY A 156 -0.78 12.76 -24.85
N ALA A 157 -0.80 11.46 -24.60
CA ALA A 157 -1.64 10.85 -23.57
C ALA A 157 -1.65 11.64 -22.24
N ALA A 158 -0.58 12.29 -21.77
CA ALA A 158 -0.69 13.20 -20.63
C ALA A 158 -1.47 14.52 -20.92
N GLU A 159 -1.31 15.09 -22.10
CA GLU A 159 -1.97 16.32 -22.59
C GLU A 159 -3.32 16.07 -23.30
N TYR A 160 -3.60 14.83 -23.72
CA TYR A 160 -4.73 14.28 -24.48
C TYR A 160 -5.62 13.52 -23.50
N LEU A 161 -5.11 12.91 -22.42
CA LEU A 161 -5.90 12.63 -21.20
C LEU A 161 -6.30 13.94 -20.51
N GLY A 162 -5.48 15.00 -20.64
CA GLY A 162 -5.84 16.36 -20.21
C GLY A 162 -6.82 17.10 -21.15
N LYS A 163 -6.74 16.90 -22.47
CA LYS A 163 -7.54 17.62 -23.49
C LYS A 163 -8.74 16.84 -24.07
N LEU A 164 -8.84 15.52 -23.91
CA LEU A 164 -9.99 14.70 -24.37
C LEU A 164 -11.27 14.90 -23.55
N GLY A 165 -11.31 15.82 -22.57
CA GLY A 165 -12.46 15.92 -21.66
C GLY A 165 -12.67 14.65 -20.82
N LEU A 166 -11.63 13.85 -20.64
CA LEU A 166 -11.60 12.67 -19.79
C LEU A 166 -11.17 13.08 -18.36
N SER A 167 -11.98 13.91 -17.72
CA SER A 167 -11.83 14.23 -16.29
C SER A 167 -11.98 12.99 -15.40
N GLU A 168 -12.73 11.97 -15.83
CA GLU A 168 -13.04 10.75 -15.05
C GLU A 168 -11.92 9.68 -15.04
N PRO A 169 -11.28 9.27 -16.16
CA PRO A 169 -10.29 8.17 -16.17
C PRO A 169 -8.96 8.51 -15.48
N MET A 170 -8.51 9.77 -15.57
CA MET A 170 -7.33 10.22 -14.84
C MET A 170 -7.59 10.37 -13.35
N MET A 171 -8.86 10.45 -12.91
CA MET A 171 -9.22 10.30 -11.50
C MET A 171 -9.38 8.82 -11.11
N LEU A 172 -9.79 7.95 -12.04
CA LEU A 172 -9.96 6.53 -11.80
C LEU A 172 -8.64 5.81 -11.46
N LEU A 173 -7.54 6.13 -12.15
CA LEU A 173 -6.23 5.52 -11.88
C LEU A 173 -5.69 5.89 -10.49
N PRO A 174 -5.53 7.17 -10.12
CA PRO A 174 -5.20 7.58 -8.76
C PRO A 174 -6.19 7.04 -7.74
N ALA A 175 -7.50 7.04 -8.03
CA ALA A 175 -8.48 6.48 -7.10
C ALA A 175 -8.29 4.97 -6.87
N THR A 176 -7.96 4.21 -7.92
CA THR A 176 -7.65 2.78 -7.83
C THR A 176 -6.35 2.55 -7.06
N VAL A 177 -5.32 3.38 -7.28
CA VAL A 177 -4.04 3.31 -6.56
C VAL A 177 -4.22 3.66 -5.08
N LEU A 178 -4.87 4.78 -4.77
CA LEU A 178 -5.17 5.20 -3.39
C LEU A 178 -6.08 4.20 -2.69
N GLY A 179 -7.10 3.67 -3.38
CA GLY A 179 -7.93 2.57 -2.88
C GLY A 179 -7.11 1.32 -2.54
N THR A 180 -6.16 0.94 -3.42
CA THR A 180 -5.24 -0.19 -3.18
C THR A 180 -4.35 0.08 -1.97
N ILE A 181 -3.74 1.26 -1.89
CA ILE A 181 -2.89 1.67 -0.77
C ILE A 181 -3.69 1.60 0.53
N GLN A 182 -4.88 2.20 0.56
CA GLN A 182 -5.78 2.17 1.70
C GLN A 182 -6.11 0.73 2.11
N GLY A 183 -6.49 -0.13 1.15
CA GLY A 183 -6.82 -1.53 1.41
C GLY A 183 -5.65 -2.32 1.99
N LEU A 184 -4.42 -2.08 1.51
CA LEU A 184 -3.21 -2.73 2.01
C LEU A 184 -2.83 -2.23 3.41
N THR A 185 -2.92 -0.92 3.64
CA THR A 185 -2.27 -0.27 4.78
C THR A 185 -3.19 0.00 5.96
N GLU A 186 -4.52 -0.03 5.80
CA GLU A 186 -5.46 0.26 6.89
C GLU A 186 -5.32 -0.72 8.07
N PHE A 187 -5.18 -2.00 7.75
CA PHE A 187 -5.11 -3.05 8.76
C PHE A 187 -3.68 -3.30 9.25
N LEU A 188 -2.69 -3.04 8.40
CA LEU A 188 -1.29 -3.15 8.76
C LEU A 188 -0.91 -2.00 9.69
N PRO A 189 -0.05 -2.24 10.70
CA PRO A 189 0.33 -1.20 11.64
C PRO A 189 1.39 -0.26 11.02
N VAL A 190 1.06 0.43 9.92
CA VAL A 190 2.01 1.25 9.13
C VAL A 190 1.47 2.65 8.77
N SER A 191 0.27 3.00 9.27
CA SER A 191 -0.46 4.25 9.02
C SER A 191 -0.89 4.41 7.56
N SER A 192 -2.14 4.05 7.29
CA SER A 192 -2.79 4.27 5.98
C SER A 192 -2.86 5.76 5.61
N SER A 193 -3.22 6.62 6.56
CA SER A 193 -3.27 8.07 6.35
C SER A 193 -1.92 8.64 5.91
N GLY A 194 -0.81 8.18 6.48
CA GLY A 194 0.53 8.61 6.06
C GLY A 194 0.85 8.23 4.60
N HIS A 195 0.45 7.03 4.17
CA HIS A 195 0.66 6.59 2.79
C HIS A 195 -0.24 7.35 1.82
N LEU A 196 -1.51 7.53 2.17
CA LEU A 196 -2.46 8.29 1.35
C LEU A 196 -1.96 9.71 1.12
N ILE A 197 -1.67 10.48 2.18
CA ILE A 197 -1.18 11.86 2.09
C ILE A 197 0.09 11.96 1.23
N MET A 198 1.01 11.00 1.37
CA MET A 198 2.23 10.96 0.56
C MET A 198 1.90 10.79 -0.93
N PHE A 199 1.06 9.81 -1.28
CA PHE A 199 0.71 9.54 -2.68
C PHE A 199 -0.20 10.62 -3.28
N GLU A 200 -1.10 11.20 -2.51
CA GLU A 200 -1.92 12.35 -2.93
C GLU A 200 -1.05 13.53 -3.34
N LYS A 201 -0.06 13.88 -2.52
CA LYS A 201 0.93 14.93 -2.86
C LYS A 201 1.75 14.56 -4.08
N MET A 202 2.13 13.29 -4.25
CA MET A 202 2.82 12.81 -5.44
C MET A 202 1.96 12.92 -6.71
N PHE A 203 0.64 12.74 -6.59
CA PHE A 203 -0.32 12.96 -7.68
C PHE A 203 -0.69 14.44 -7.88
N GLY A 204 -0.16 15.35 -7.05
CA GLY A 204 -0.45 16.78 -7.12
C GLY A 204 -1.77 17.20 -6.48
N PHE A 205 -2.42 16.29 -5.74
CA PHE A 205 -3.62 16.62 -4.95
C PHE A 205 -3.24 17.34 -3.66
N LYS A 206 -4.20 18.13 -3.14
CA LYS A 206 -4.09 18.77 -1.83
C LYS A 206 -4.81 17.89 -0.79
N PRO A 207 -4.09 17.24 0.13
CA PRO A 207 -4.69 16.34 1.13
C PRO A 207 -5.76 16.98 2.01
N GLU A 208 -5.65 18.29 2.23
CA GLU A 208 -6.57 19.10 3.03
C GLU A 208 -7.82 19.59 2.25
N ALA A 209 -7.89 19.36 0.94
CA ALA A 209 -9.06 19.77 0.17
C ALA A 209 -10.28 18.91 0.52
N THR A 210 -11.46 19.54 0.69
CA THR A 210 -12.72 18.86 1.06
C THR A 210 -13.03 17.65 0.17
N GLY A 211 -12.80 17.75 -1.14
CA GLY A 211 -13.02 16.62 -2.05
C GLY A 211 -12.08 15.44 -1.80
N MET A 212 -10.83 15.69 -1.41
CA MET A 212 -9.88 14.64 -1.04
C MET A 212 -10.24 14.01 0.30
N LEU A 213 -10.63 14.80 1.30
CA LEU A 213 -11.10 14.29 2.59
C LEU A 213 -12.31 13.36 2.42
N LEU A 214 -13.29 13.76 1.59
CA LEU A 214 -14.46 12.93 1.27
C LEU A 214 -14.07 11.66 0.49
N PHE A 215 -13.11 11.76 -0.43
CA PHE A 215 -12.60 10.61 -1.15
C PHE A 215 -11.92 9.62 -0.20
N ASP A 216 -11.06 10.10 0.68
CA ASP A 216 -10.36 9.29 1.69
C ASP A 216 -11.36 8.59 2.60
N LEU A 217 -12.35 9.31 3.11
CA LEU A 217 -13.43 8.72 3.90
C LEU A 217 -14.17 7.61 3.12
N THR A 218 -14.42 7.82 1.83
CA THR A 218 -15.10 6.85 0.97
C THR A 218 -14.28 5.56 0.82
N ILE A 219 -12.97 5.66 0.59
CA ILE A 219 -12.11 4.47 0.51
C ILE A 219 -11.91 3.80 1.90
N HIS A 220 -11.94 4.57 2.99
CA HIS A 220 -11.98 4.02 4.36
C HIS A 220 -13.27 3.23 4.60
N VAL A 221 -14.43 3.71 4.14
CA VAL A 221 -15.68 2.93 4.17
C VAL A 221 -15.55 1.62 3.38
N GLY A 222 -14.81 1.63 2.26
CA GLY A 222 -14.42 0.41 1.54
C GLY A 222 -13.70 -0.61 2.43
N THR A 223 -12.71 -0.17 3.22
CA THR A 223 -12.05 -1.07 4.19
C THR A 223 -12.94 -1.50 5.34
N VAL A 224 -13.90 -0.68 5.77
CA VAL A 224 -14.91 -1.10 6.75
C VAL A 224 -15.75 -2.24 6.19
N ALA A 225 -16.18 -2.15 4.93
CA ALA A 225 -16.89 -3.24 4.27
C ALA A 225 -16.05 -4.53 4.25
N ALA A 226 -14.74 -4.44 4.02
CA ALA A 226 -13.84 -5.59 4.13
C ALA A 226 -13.85 -6.21 5.54
N VAL A 227 -13.81 -5.40 6.61
CA VAL A 227 -13.90 -5.88 8.01
C VAL A 227 -15.22 -6.62 8.23
N LEU A 228 -16.35 -6.01 7.83
CA LEU A 228 -17.68 -6.60 8.01
C LEU A 228 -17.81 -7.94 7.27
N LEU A 229 -17.29 -8.04 6.05
CA LEU A 229 -17.33 -9.26 5.24
C LEU A 229 -16.41 -10.37 5.79
N VAL A 230 -15.19 -10.04 6.21
CA VAL A 230 -14.23 -11.01 6.74
C VAL A 230 -14.65 -11.50 8.12
N LEU A 231 -15.10 -10.59 8.99
CA LEU A 231 -15.52 -10.91 10.37
C LEU A 231 -17.00 -11.27 10.49
N ARG A 232 -17.75 -11.41 9.39
CA ARG A 232 -19.21 -11.66 9.38
C ARG A 232 -19.67 -12.78 10.32
N LYS A 233 -18.91 -13.88 10.40
CA LYS A 233 -19.24 -15.02 11.28
C LYS A 233 -19.07 -14.64 12.75
N SER A 234 -17.97 -13.95 13.08
CA SER A 234 -17.70 -13.47 14.44
C SER A 234 -18.72 -12.41 14.87
N ILE A 235 -19.04 -11.46 13.98
CA ILE A 235 -20.04 -10.41 14.22
C ILE A 235 -21.43 -11.03 14.43
N ARG A 236 -21.84 -11.97 13.57
CA ARG A 236 -23.13 -12.67 13.72
C ARG A 236 -23.20 -13.42 15.05
N ALA A 237 -22.18 -14.21 15.39
CA ALA A 237 -22.13 -14.92 16.67
C ALA A 237 -22.16 -13.95 17.87
N TRP A 238 -21.47 -12.81 17.77
CA TRP A 238 -21.48 -11.79 18.79
C TRP A 238 -22.88 -11.18 18.97
N PHE A 239 -23.58 -10.87 17.86
CA PHE A 239 -24.93 -10.31 17.88
C PHE A 239 -25.97 -11.30 18.41
N GLU A 240 -25.91 -12.57 17.98
CA GLU A 240 -26.77 -13.63 18.52
C GLU A 240 -26.58 -13.81 20.04
N ASN A 241 -25.34 -13.73 20.52
CA ASN A 241 -25.04 -13.75 21.96
C ASN A 241 -25.47 -12.47 22.69
N LEU A 242 -25.43 -11.33 22.00
CA LEU A 242 -25.89 -10.06 22.53
C LEU A 242 -27.40 -10.09 22.76
N LEU A 243 -28.19 -10.63 21.83
CA LEU A 243 -29.65 -10.76 22.00
C LEU A 243 -30.05 -11.70 23.15
N LYS A 244 -29.20 -12.69 23.46
CA LYS A 244 -29.41 -13.62 24.58
C LYS A 244 -28.90 -13.10 25.92
N PHE A 245 -28.56 -11.81 26.04
CA PHE A 245 -27.93 -11.26 27.25
C PHE A 245 -28.73 -11.46 28.54
N ARG A 246 -30.07 -11.49 28.46
CA ARG A 246 -30.95 -11.72 29.63
C ARG A 246 -30.78 -13.09 30.28
N GLN A 247 -30.21 -14.08 29.58
CA GLN A 247 -29.91 -15.39 30.18
C GLN A 247 -28.89 -15.32 31.32
N TYR A 248 -28.17 -14.20 31.45
CA TYR A 248 -27.16 -14.00 32.49
C TYR A 248 -27.72 -13.32 33.77
N GLY A 249 -29.02 -13.03 33.81
CA GLY A 249 -29.74 -12.39 34.90
C GLY A 249 -30.28 -11.00 34.52
N ASP A 250 -30.97 -10.34 35.46
CA ASP A 250 -31.58 -9.02 35.23
C ASP A 250 -30.71 -7.85 35.71
N ASN A 251 -29.72 -8.11 36.56
CA ASN A 251 -28.83 -7.07 37.07
C ASN A 251 -27.77 -6.68 36.01
N PRO A 252 -27.68 -5.41 35.58
CA PRO A 252 -26.73 -4.96 34.55
C PRO A 252 -25.26 -5.29 34.84
N ILE A 253 -24.83 -5.21 36.10
CA ILE A 253 -23.45 -5.49 36.52
C ILE A 253 -23.14 -6.97 36.35
N GLN A 254 -24.10 -7.84 36.69
CA GLN A 254 -23.98 -9.28 36.52
C GLN A 254 -23.92 -9.66 35.03
N ILE A 255 -24.79 -9.06 34.21
CA ILE A 255 -24.81 -9.27 32.76
C ILE A 255 -23.47 -8.87 32.15
N TYR A 256 -22.94 -7.70 32.51
CA TYR A 256 -21.62 -7.24 32.05
C TYR A 256 -20.51 -8.24 32.40
N LYS A 257 -20.44 -8.72 33.64
CA LYS A 257 -19.39 -9.65 34.08
C LYS A 257 -19.49 -11.03 33.42
N LYS A 258 -20.70 -11.50 33.10
CA LYS A 258 -20.93 -12.87 32.61
C LYS A 258 -21.05 -12.98 31.09
N SER A 259 -21.63 -11.98 30.41
CA SER A 259 -21.86 -11.97 28.97
C SER A 259 -20.65 -11.43 28.20
N PRO A 260 -19.96 -12.25 27.37
CA PRO A 260 -18.83 -11.78 26.57
C PRO A 260 -19.19 -10.67 25.59
N SER A 261 -20.38 -10.76 24.98
CA SER A 261 -20.81 -9.80 23.97
C SER A 261 -21.12 -8.44 24.59
N VAL A 262 -21.83 -8.43 25.73
CA VAL A 262 -22.12 -7.17 26.46
C VAL A 262 -20.83 -6.57 26.99
N HIS A 263 -19.95 -7.38 27.58
CA HIS A 263 -18.63 -6.92 28.03
C HIS A 263 -17.85 -6.25 26.90
N PHE A 264 -17.74 -6.92 25.75
CA PHE A 264 -17.09 -6.36 24.56
C PHE A 264 -17.75 -5.06 24.10
N LEU A 265 -19.10 -5.02 24.04
CA LEU A 265 -19.85 -3.83 23.63
C LEU A 265 -19.54 -2.65 24.53
N THR A 266 -19.58 -2.84 25.84
CA THR A 266 -19.28 -1.80 26.82
C THR A 266 -17.87 -1.26 26.64
N LEU A 267 -16.87 -2.12 26.43
CA LEU A 267 -15.50 -1.69 26.17
C LEU A 267 -15.37 -0.93 24.84
N ALA A 268 -16.04 -1.39 23.78
CA ALA A 268 -16.02 -0.75 22.47
C ALA A 268 -16.65 0.65 22.52
N ILE A 269 -17.80 0.79 23.20
CA ILE A 269 -18.46 2.08 23.42
C ILE A 269 -17.53 3.00 24.22
N ALA A 270 -16.95 2.54 25.33
CA ALA A 270 -16.07 3.35 26.15
C ALA A 270 -14.86 3.87 25.35
N ALA A 271 -14.21 3.02 24.56
CA ALA A 271 -13.09 3.42 23.71
C ALA A 271 -13.51 4.44 22.64
N ASN A 272 -14.61 4.19 21.93
CA ASN A 272 -15.07 5.08 20.86
C ASN A 272 -15.61 6.42 21.35
N VAL A 273 -16.26 6.46 22.53
CA VAL A 273 -16.70 7.74 23.12
C VAL A 273 -15.50 8.63 23.41
N VAL A 274 -14.42 8.07 23.97
CA VAL A 274 -13.16 8.81 24.18
C VAL A 274 -12.59 9.30 22.85
N THR A 275 -12.52 8.44 21.84
CA THR A 275 -12.06 8.82 20.49
C THR A 275 -12.90 9.93 19.88
N MET A 276 -14.23 9.83 19.98
CA MET A 276 -15.17 10.81 19.43
C MET A 276 -15.02 12.16 20.10
N VAL A 277 -14.97 12.20 21.44
CA VAL A 277 -14.83 13.47 22.19
C VAL A 277 -13.55 14.19 21.81
N ILE A 278 -12.41 13.49 21.78
CA ILE A 278 -11.12 14.11 21.42
C ILE A 278 -11.09 14.46 19.93
N GLY A 279 -11.61 13.58 19.06
CA GLY A 279 -11.66 13.80 17.62
C GLY A 279 -12.46 15.04 17.23
N LEU A 280 -13.60 15.27 17.88
CA LEU A 280 -14.42 16.47 17.67
C LEU A 280 -13.78 17.71 18.29
N MET A 281 -13.20 17.59 19.48
CA MET A 281 -12.60 18.73 20.19
C MET A 281 -11.35 19.28 19.51
N PHE A 282 -10.59 18.44 18.79
CA PHE A 282 -9.35 18.82 18.11
C PHE A 282 -9.42 18.69 16.58
N ARG A 283 -10.63 18.68 16.00
CA ARG A 283 -10.84 18.48 14.56
C ARG A 283 -10.01 19.45 13.70
N ASP A 284 -10.14 20.75 13.94
CA ASP A 284 -9.44 21.80 13.18
C ASP A 284 -7.92 21.62 13.24
N TYR A 285 -7.41 21.22 14.40
CA TYR A 285 -5.99 20.95 14.58
C TYR A 285 -5.55 19.75 13.72
N PHE A 286 -6.27 18.62 13.77
CA PHE A 286 -5.95 17.43 12.98
C PHE A 286 -6.01 17.69 11.46
N GLU A 287 -6.97 18.50 11.00
CA GLU A 287 -7.07 18.91 9.60
C GLU A 287 -5.89 19.81 9.20
N SER A 288 -5.51 20.78 10.05
CA SER A 288 -4.41 21.72 9.76
C SER A 288 -3.05 21.03 9.60
N VAL A 289 -2.80 19.95 10.33
CA VAL A 289 -1.52 19.22 10.30
C VAL A 289 -1.45 18.16 9.21
N ARG A 290 -2.56 17.86 8.52
CA ARG A 290 -2.66 16.86 7.45
C ARG A 290 -1.73 17.15 6.27
N SER A 291 -1.53 18.42 5.95
CA SER A 291 -0.66 18.84 4.85
C SER A 291 0.83 18.81 5.21
N SER A 292 1.19 18.57 6.48
CA SER A 292 2.58 18.63 6.94
C SER A 292 3.30 17.29 6.79
N LEU A 293 4.17 17.20 5.77
CA LEU A 293 5.06 16.05 5.58
C LEU A 293 6.05 15.86 6.74
N SER A 294 6.43 16.95 7.41
CA SER A 294 7.32 16.90 8.58
C SER A 294 6.65 16.20 9.75
N ILE A 295 5.38 16.54 10.02
CA ILE A 295 4.59 15.88 11.08
C ILE A 295 4.41 14.41 10.73
N LEU A 296 4.07 14.11 9.48
CA LEU A 296 3.90 12.74 8.99
C LEU A 296 5.16 11.88 9.20
N ALA A 297 6.35 12.40 8.88
CA ALA A 297 7.62 11.70 9.12
C ALA A 297 7.88 11.43 10.61
N VAL A 298 7.65 12.43 11.47
CA VAL A 298 7.79 12.28 12.93
C VAL A 298 6.81 11.24 13.47
N MET A 299 5.56 11.26 13.01
CA MET A 299 4.52 10.34 13.48
C MET A 299 4.73 8.90 13.01
N TRP A 300 5.39 8.68 11.87
CA TRP A 300 5.88 7.36 11.49
C TRP A 300 6.99 6.86 12.42
N ILE A 301 7.88 7.72 12.90
CA ILE A 301 8.87 7.35 13.93
C ILE A 301 8.16 6.96 15.23
N VAL A 302 7.15 7.73 15.65
CA VAL A 302 6.34 7.41 16.83
C VAL A 302 5.65 6.05 16.67
N THR A 303 5.01 5.82 15.53
CA THR A 303 4.37 4.52 15.19
C THR A 303 5.39 3.37 15.24
N GLY A 304 6.54 3.54 14.60
CA GLY A 304 7.59 2.52 14.58
C GLY A 304 8.12 2.21 15.98
N THR A 305 8.31 3.25 16.80
CA THR A 305 8.78 3.11 18.18
C THR A 305 7.78 2.34 19.04
N LEU A 306 6.49 2.67 18.93
CA LEU A 306 5.43 1.98 19.65
C LEU A 306 5.37 0.48 19.28
N LEU A 307 5.51 0.16 17.99
CA LEU A 307 5.54 -1.22 17.51
C LEU A 307 6.76 -1.99 18.01
N LEU A 308 7.92 -1.34 17.99
CA LEU A 308 9.17 -1.94 18.45
C LEU A 308 9.11 -2.26 19.95
N ILE A 309 8.66 -1.30 20.78
CA ILE A 309 8.45 -1.50 22.22
C ILE A 309 7.50 -2.67 22.48
N THR A 310 6.39 -2.71 21.73
CA THR A 310 5.38 -3.77 21.87
C THR A 310 5.92 -5.14 21.47
N ASP A 311 6.81 -5.22 20.48
CA ASP A 311 7.41 -6.50 20.04
C ASP A 311 8.24 -7.18 21.15
N TYR A 312 8.87 -6.39 22.03
CA TYR A 312 9.63 -6.92 23.17
C TYR A 312 8.74 -7.59 24.24
N ARG A 313 7.42 -7.38 24.20
CA ARG A 313 6.47 -7.99 25.14
C ARG A 313 6.11 -9.41 24.71
N LYS A 314 6.88 -10.39 25.21
CA LYS A 314 6.78 -11.81 24.84
C LYS A 314 5.60 -12.58 25.48
N ARG A 315 5.05 -12.12 26.61
CA ARG A 315 3.99 -12.83 27.36
C ARG A 315 2.76 -11.94 27.52
N THR A 316 1.68 -12.30 26.83
CA THR A 316 0.33 -11.76 27.03
C THR A 316 -0.62 -12.91 27.29
N ARG A 317 -1.25 -12.95 28.47
CA ARG A 317 -2.10 -14.08 28.90
C ARG A 317 -3.54 -13.65 29.21
N MET A 318 -3.82 -12.34 29.30
CA MET A 318 -5.14 -11.88 29.67
C MET A 318 -6.12 -12.12 28.53
N GLY A 319 -7.24 -12.75 28.87
CA GLY A 319 -8.40 -12.88 28.00
C GLY A 319 -9.25 -11.61 28.01
N LEU A 320 -10.09 -11.44 27.00
CA LEU A 320 -10.96 -10.27 26.84
C LEU A 320 -11.87 -10.00 28.06
N ARG A 321 -12.34 -11.03 28.76
CA ARG A 321 -13.18 -10.89 29.98
C ARG A 321 -12.43 -10.28 31.18
N GLN A 322 -11.11 -10.40 31.22
CA GLN A 322 -10.28 -9.81 32.28
C GLN A 322 -9.93 -8.35 31.96
N PHE A 323 -10.30 -7.87 30.78
CA PHE A 323 -10.00 -6.53 30.31
C PHE A 323 -11.12 -5.57 30.74
N GLY A 324 -10.83 -4.61 31.61
CA GLY A 324 -11.82 -3.69 32.18
C GLY A 324 -12.00 -2.39 31.41
N VAL A 325 -13.01 -1.59 31.78
CA VAL A 325 -13.29 -0.26 31.21
C VAL A 325 -12.07 0.69 31.24
N PRO A 326 -11.25 0.77 32.32
CA PRO A 326 -10.08 1.65 32.32
C PRO A 326 -9.10 1.33 31.18
N ALA A 327 -8.93 0.05 30.87
CA ALA A 327 -8.08 -0.39 29.76
C ALA A 327 -8.67 0.00 28.40
N ALA A 328 -10.00 -0.05 28.25
CA ALA A 328 -10.68 0.44 27.05
C ALA A 328 -10.56 1.96 26.88
N ILE A 329 -10.58 2.74 27.96
CA ILE A 329 -10.34 4.20 27.92
C ILE A 329 -8.92 4.48 27.39
N VAL A 330 -7.90 3.77 27.87
CA VAL A 330 -6.52 3.91 27.37
C VAL A 330 -6.42 3.56 25.88
N ILE A 331 -7.11 2.51 25.43
CA ILE A 331 -7.19 2.19 24.00
C ILE A 331 -7.92 3.29 23.22
N GLY A 332 -9.00 3.85 23.77
CA GLY A 332 -9.73 4.98 23.19
C GLY A 332 -8.87 6.24 23.05
N LEU A 333 -8.02 6.53 24.03
CA LEU A 333 -7.01 7.60 23.96
C LEU A 333 -5.96 7.31 22.88
N ALA A 334 -5.44 6.08 22.82
CA ALA A 334 -4.50 5.68 21.77
C ALA A 334 -5.13 5.80 20.36
N GLN A 335 -6.41 5.43 20.23
CA GLN A 335 -7.17 5.59 18.99
C GLN A 335 -7.40 7.07 18.64
N ALA A 336 -7.67 7.92 19.63
CA ALA A 336 -7.85 9.36 19.45
C ALA A 336 -6.56 10.04 18.98
N VAL A 337 -5.43 9.71 19.62
CA VAL A 337 -4.11 10.19 19.19
C VAL A 337 -3.82 9.74 17.76
N ALA A 338 -4.30 8.57 17.36
CA ALA A 338 -4.12 8.05 16.01
C ALA A 338 -4.95 8.73 14.91
N ILE A 339 -5.79 9.72 15.26
CA ILE A 339 -6.36 10.65 14.27
C ILE A 339 -5.24 11.50 13.65
N MET A 340 -4.14 11.72 14.38
CA MET A 340 -2.95 12.40 13.88
C MET A 340 -2.39 11.69 12.63
N PRO A 341 -2.22 12.41 11.50
CA PRO A 341 -1.57 11.90 10.30
C PRO A 341 -0.23 11.22 10.57
N GLY A 342 -0.01 10.03 10.01
CA GLY A 342 1.23 9.25 10.19
C GLY A 342 1.24 8.36 11.45
N ILE A 343 0.29 8.52 12.39
CA ILE A 343 0.06 7.53 13.42
C ILE A 343 -0.80 6.40 12.86
N SER A 344 -0.38 5.15 13.05
CA SER A 344 -1.22 4.01 12.66
C SER A 344 -2.32 3.79 13.69
N ARG A 345 -3.59 3.95 13.31
CA ARG A 345 -4.74 3.63 14.18
C ARG A 345 -4.70 2.20 14.66
N SER A 346 -4.68 1.24 13.73
CA SER A 346 -4.57 -0.18 14.04
C SER A 346 -3.32 -0.49 14.87
N GLY A 347 -2.17 0.10 14.55
CA GLY A 347 -0.94 -0.02 15.32
C GLY A 347 -1.09 0.48 16.76
N ALA A 348 -1.63 1.68 16.96
CA ALA A 348 -1.79 2.32 18.26
C ALA A 348 -2.70 1.52 19.19
N THR A 349 -3.88 1.13 18.72
CA THR A 349 -4.86 0.37 19.51
C THR A 349 -4.41 -1.06 19.79
N ILE A 350 -3.80 -1.75 18.82
CA ILE A 350 -3.24 -3.09 19.02
C ILE A 350 -2.09 -3.04 20.02
N CYS A 351 -1.17 -2.08 19.87
CA CYS A 351 -0.04 -1.93 20.78
C CYS A 351 -0.50 -1.58 22.20
N ALA A 352 -1.41 -0.62 22.35
CA ALA A 352 -1.99 -0.28 23.65
C ALA A 352 -2.62 -1.51 24.32
N ALA A 353 -3.43 -2.28 23.59
CA ALA A 353 -4.06 -3.49 24.11
C ALA A 353 -3.03 -4.56 24.54
N ILE A 354 -2.00 -4.81 23.74
CA ILE A 354 -0.93 -5.78 24.04
C ILE A 354 -0.10 -5.31 25.25
N LEU A 355 0.24 -4.02 25.32
CA LEU A 355 0.95 -3.41 26.45
C LEU A 355 0.11 -3.40 27.73
N LEU A 356 -1.22 -3.44 27.63
CA LEU A 356 -2.11 -3.67 28.76
C LEU A 356 -2.27 -5.17 29.09
N GLY A 357 -1.61 -6.07 28.34
CA GLY A 357 -1.54 -7.50 28.62
C GLY A 357 -2.54 -8.38 27.87
N LEU A 358 -3.39 -7.78 27.01
CA LEU A 358 -4.37 -8.52 26.22
C LEU A 358 -3.68 -9.45 25.22
N HIS A 359 -4.20 -10.66 25.10
CA HIS A 359 -3.68 -11.61 24.12
C HIS A 359 -3.80 -11.07 22.68
N ARG A 360 -2.72 -11.19 21.89
CA ARG A 360 -2.58 -10.58 20.54
C ARG A 360 -3.79 -10.78 19.62
N ARG A 361 -4.33 -11.99 19.58
CA ARG A 361 -5.54 -12.30 18.78
C ARG A 361 -6.73 -11.40 19.16
N TRP A 362 -6.99 -11.27 20.46
CA TRP A 362 -8.09 -10.42 20.96
C TRP A 362 -7.80 -8.94 20.75
N ALA A 363 -6.53 -8.51 20.87
CA ALA A 363 -6.13 -7.15 20.56
C ALA A 363 -6.42 -6.75 19.11
N VAL A 364 -6.09 -7.64 18.16
CA VAL A 364 -6.41 -7.42 16.74
C VAL A 364 -7.92 -7.37 16.52
N GLU A 365 -8.67 -8.38 16.98
CA GLU A 365 -10.14 -8.43 16.79
C GLU A 365 -10.84 -7.22 17.42
N PHE A 366 -10.47 -6.84 18.65
CA PHE A 366 -10.99 -5.65 19.33
C PHE A 366 -10.69 -4.38 18.55
N SER A 367 -9.42 -4.17 18.18
CA SER A 367 -8.96 -3.01 17.40
C SER A 367 -9.69 -2.84 16.07
N MET A 368 -9.93 -3.93 15.34
CA MET A 368 -10.59 -3.87 14.03
C MET A 368 -12.04 -3.42 14.17
N LEU A 369 -12.75 -3.94 15.18
CA LEU A 369 -14.15 -3.60 15.42
C LEU A 369 -14.33 -2.17 15.93
N ILE A 370 -13.53 -1.72 16.91
CA ILE A 370 -13.66 -0.35 17.43
C ILE A 370 -13.40 0.70 16.34
N GLY A 371 -12.37 0.51 15.51
CA GLY A 371 -12.13 1.52 14.48
C GLY A 371 -13.00 1.36 13.24
N ALA A 372 -13.62 0.20 12.98
CA ALA A 372 -14.71 0.13 12.00
C ALA A 372 -15.87 1.05 12.41
N SER A 373 -16.28 1.00 13.68
CA SER A 373 -17.30 1.93 14.21
C SER A 373 -16.83 3.39 14.23
N ALA A 374 -15.55 3.66 14.55
CA ALA A 374 -15.03 5.03 14.53
C ALA A 374 -15.01 5.63 13.11
N ILE A 375 -14.60 4.85 12.10
CA ILE A 375 -14.62 5.27 10.70
C ILE A 375 -16.05 5.53 10.24
N LEU A 376 -17.01 4.64 10.56
CA LEU A 376 -18.41 4.86 10.22
C LEU A 376 -18.98 6.12 10.89
N GLY A 377 -18.62 6.37 12.15
CA GLY A 377 -19.00 7.58 12.87
C GLY A 377 -18.45 8.84 12.21
N ALA A 378 -17.15 8.86 11.89
CA ALA A 378 -16.50 9.98 11.21
C ALA A 378 -17.09 10.22 9.81
N ALA A 379 -17.32 9.16 9.04
CA ALA A 379 -17.95 9.25 7.72
C ALA A 379 -19.39 9.78 7.80
N ALA A 380 -20.18 9.37 8.80
CA ALA A 380 -21.53 9.85 8.99
C ALA A 380 -21.58 11.35 9.33
N ILE A 381 -20.67 11.81 10.21
CA ILE A 381 -20.57 13.23 10.59
C ILE A 381 -20.14 14.07 9.39
N GLU A 382 -19.07 13.68 8.69
CA GLU A 382 -18.58 14.42 7.52
C GLU A 382 -19.64 14.49 6.41
N PHE A 383 -20.33 13.39 6.15
CA PHE A 383 -21.40 13.34 5.16
C PHE A 383 -22.55 14.29 5.56
N ALA A 384 -23.01 14.23 6.82
CA ALA A 384 -24.10 15.10 7.28
C ALA A 384 -23.77 16.60 7.16
N GLU A 385 -22.52 16.99 7.39
CA GLU A 385 -22.11 18.40 7.33
C GLU A 385 -21.80 18.92 5.92
N ASN A 386 -21.38 18.04 5.00
CA ASN A 386 -20.89 18.44 3.68
C ASN A 386 -21.79 18.01 2.51
N TYR A 387 -22.82 17.18 2.74
CA TYR A 387 -23.71 16.69 1.68
C TYR A 387 -24.31 17.82 0.82
N GLY A 388 -24.65 18.97 1.40
CA GLY A 388 -25.19 20.12 0.68
C GLY A 388 -24.14 21.09 0.09
N LYS A 389 -22.87 20.98 0.49
CA LYS A 389 -21.77 21.84 0.00
C LYS A 389 -21.07 21.25 -1.22
N VAL A 390 -21.22 19.94 -1.40
CA VAL A 390 -20.67 19.20 -2.53
C VAL A 390 -21.67 19.28 -3.68
N GLY A 391 -21.39 20.15 -4.66
CA GLY A 391 -22.12 20.10 -5.93
C GLY A 391 -21.90 18.73 -6.57
N LEU A 392 -22.93 17.88 -6.59
CA LEU A 392 -22.89 16.52 -7.17
C LEU A 392 -22.35 16.48 -8.61
N GLY A 393 -22.42 17.60 -9.34
CA GLY A 393 -21.89 17.73 -10.70
C GLY A 393 -20.38 18.02 -10.83
N GLN A 394 -19.67 18.26 -9.73
CA GLN A 394 -18.21 18.50 -9.74
C GLN A 394 -17.39 17.31 -9.21
N MET A 395 -18.05 16.32 -8.61
CA MET A 395 -17.40 15.13 -8.08
C MET A 395 -17.20 14.09 -9.19
N PRO A 396 -16.04 13.42 -9.26
CA PRO A 396 -15.82 12.39 -10.27
C PRO A 396 -16.59 11.14 -9.86
N ILE A 397 -17.75 10.94 -10.48
CA ILE A 397 -18.78 10.00 -10.01
C ILE A 397 -18.25 8.57 -9.99
N LEU A 398 -17.34 8.22 -10.90
CA LEU A 398 -16.80 6.86 -11.01
C LEU A 398 -15.58 6.63 -10.10
N ALA A 399 -14.82 7.66 -9.75
CA ALA A 399 -13.58 7.51 -9.01
C ALA A 399 -13.80 7.09 -7.54
N PHE A 400 -14.79 7.69 -6.87
CA PHE A 400 -15.16 7.37 -5.48
C PHE A 400 -15.57 5.91 -5.28
N PRO A 401 -16.58 5.38 -6.01
CA PRO A 401 -16.99 3.98 -5.87
C PRO A 401 -15.89 3.02 -6.32
N ALA A 402 -15.12 3.36 -7.37
CA ALA A 402 -13.99 2.51 -7.79
C ALA A 402 -12.92 2.40 -6.70
N GLY A 403 -12.50 3.51 -6.11
CA GLY A 403 -11.56 3.52 -4.99
C GLY A 403 -12.07 2.70 -3.81
N ALA A 404 -13.35 2.86 -3.43
CA ALA A 404 -13.96 2.11 -2.33
C ALA A 404 -14.05 0.60 -2.60
N ILE A 405 -14.46 0.20 -3.80
CA ILE A 405 -14.54 -1.21 -4.21
C ILE A 405 -13.15 -1.84 -4.20
N ILE A 406 -12.16 -1.16 -4.79
CA ILE A 406 -10.78 -1.65 -4.82
C ILE A 406 -10.22 -1.76 -3.39
N SER A 407 -10.45 -0.74 -2.57
CA SER A 407 -10.05 -0.75 -1.16
C SER A 407 -10.68 -1.89 -0.36
N CYS A 408 -11.95 -2.20 -0.64
CA CYS A 408 -12.64 -3.36 -0.06
C CYS A 408 -12.00 -4.68 -0.51
N ILE A 409 -11.80 -4.89 -1.81
CA ILE A 409 -11.23 -6.13 -2.36
C ILE A 409 -9.82 -6.37 -1.80
N VAL A 410 -8.95 -5.36 -1.92
CA VAL A 410 -7.58 -5.42 -1.44
C VAL A 410 -7.56 -5.57 0.08
N GLY A 411 -8.45 -4.87 0.78
CA GLY A 411 -8.63 -4.94 2.21
C GLY A 411 -9.04 -6.33 2.71
N ILE A 412 -9.91 -7.06 2.00
CA ILE A 412 -10.27 -8.44 2.35
C ILE A 412 -9.03 -9.33 2.33
N LEU A 413 -8.16 -9.17 1.33
CA LEU A 413 -6.92 -9.94 1.20
C LEU A 413 -5.94 -9.59 2.32
N ALA A 414 -5.70 -8.30 2.54
CA ALA A 414 -4.80 -7.79 3.58
C ALA A 414 -5.25 -8.22 4.99
N LEU A 415 -6.55 -8.09 5.30
CA LEU A 415 -7.10 -8.47 6.60
C LEU A 415 -7.02 -9.98 6.84
N LYS A 416 -7.34 -10.81 5.84
CA LYS A 416 -7.19 -12.28 5.96
C LYS A 416 -5.73 -12.67 6.20
N LEU A 417 -4.80 -12.04 5.48
CA LEU A 417 -3.37 -12.26 5.65
C LEU A 417 -2.92 -11.85 7.05
N LEU A 418 -3.35 -10.68 7.54
CA LEU A 418 -3.05 -10.19 8.88
C LEU A 418 -3.57 -11.16 9.95
N ILE A 419 -4.83 -11.59 9.88
CA ILE A 419 -5.40 -12.53 10.86
C ILE A 419 -4.60 -13.85 10.86
N LYS A 420 -4.25 -14.37 9.68
CA LYS A 420 -3.46 -15.62 9.55
C LYS A 420 -2.05 -15.49 10.12
N THR A 421 -1.40 -14.34 9.91
CA THR A 421 0.01 -14.11 10.29
C THR A 421 0.19 -13.55 11.70
N SER A 422 -0.82 -12.86 12.25
CA SER A 422 -0.78 -12.15 13.55
C SER A 422 -0.37 -13.02 14.74
N ARG A 423 -0.59 -14.34 14.68
CA ARG A 423 -0.21 -15.28 15.75
C ARG A 423 1.30 -15.31 15.98
N ASN A 424 2.10 -15.19 14.92
CA ASN A 424 3.56 -15.27 14.95
C ASN A 424 4.25 -14.00 14.40
N ALA A 425 3.47 -12.98 14.04
CA ALA A 425 3.99 -11.75 13.46
C ALA A 425 4.94 -11.05 14.45
N LYS A 426 6.10 -10.64 13.95
CA LYS A 426 7.07 -9.81 14.66
C LYS A 426 6.81 -8.36 14.27
N LEU A 427 6.30 -7.56 15.21
CA LEU A 427 5.90 -6.16 14.96
C LEU A 427 7.09 -5.29 14.57
N LYS A 428 8.31 -5.68 14.97
CA LYS A 428 9.55 -4.99 14.61
C LYS A 428 9.76 -4.81 13.10
N PHE A 429 9.25 -5.70 12.25
CA PHE A 429 9.41 -5.53 10.80
C PHE A 429 8.59 -4.33 10.29
N PHE A 430 7.39 -4.13 10.82
CA PHE A 430 6.58 -2.94 10.54
C PHE A 430 7.20 -1.68 11.14
N ALA A 431 7.87 -1.79 12.29
CA ALA A 431 8.61 -0.69 12.88
C ALA A 431 9.73 -0.19 11.96
N PHE A 432 10.58 -1.09 11.46
CA PHE A 432 11.66 -0.73 10.52
C PHE A 432 11.12 -0.17 9.21
N TYR A 433 9.99 -0.68 8.73
CA TYR A 433 9.31 -0.11 7.58
C TYR A 433 8.88 1.35 7.82
N CYS A 434 8.27 1.66 8.97
CA CYS A 434 7.88 3.03 9.32
C CYS A 434 9.10 3.96 9.42
N TYR A 435 10.21 3.49 10.02
CA TYR A 435 11.45 4.28 10.09
C TYR A 435 12.04 4.55 8.70
N ALA A 436 12.03 3.56 7.80
CA ALA A 436 12.51 3.73 6.43
C ALA A 436 11.69 4.79 5.68
N LEU A 437 10.36 4.76 5.81
CA LEU A 437 9.48 5.77 5.21
C LEU A 437 9.70 7.16 5.82
N ALA A 438 9.84 7.26 7.14
CA ALA A 438 10.16 8.52 7.81
C ALA A 438 11.49 9.11 7.31
N CYS A 439 12.52 8.27 7.16
CA CYS A 439 13.81 8.69 6.60
C CYS A 439 13.66 9.16 5.14
N LEU A 440 12.88 8.45 4.33
CA LEU A 440 12.64 8.82 2.94
C LEU A 440 11.97 10.20 2.83
N VAL A 441 10.93 10.46 3.62
CA VAL A 441 10.25 11.76 3.64
C VAL A 441 11.15 12.85 4.20
N ALA A 442 11.94 12.57 5.24
CA ALA A 442 12.91 13.54 5.77
C ALA A 442 13.95 13.93 4.72
N ILE A 443 14.49 12.97 3.95
CA ILE A 443 15.42 13.24 2.85
C ILE A 443 14.75 14.08 1.75
N TYR A 444 13.47 13.82 1.46
CA TYR A 444 12.71 14.61 0.50
C TYR A 444 12.53 16.07 0.95
N LEU A 445 12.31 16.30 2.25
CA LEU A 445 12.13 17.63 2.82
C LEU A 445 13.42 18.47 2.94
N LEU A 446 14.58 17.83 2.91
CA LEU A 446 15.88 18.50 2.97
C LEU A 446 16.34 19.03 1.59
N ARG A 447 15.53 18.85 0.55
CA ARG A 447 15.76 19.36 -0.81
C ARG A 447 14.88 20.57 -1.06
#